data_AF-A0A1F4F727-F1
#
_entry.id   AF-A0A1F4F727-F1
#
_cell.length_a   1.000
_cell.length_b   1.000
_cell.length_c   1.000
_cell.angle_alpha   90.00
_cell.angle_beta   90.00
_cell.angle_gamma   90.00
#
_symmetry.space_group_name_H-M   'P 1'
#
loop_
_entity.id
_entity.type
_entity.pdbx_description
1 polymer ?
#
loop_
_entity_poly.entity_id
_entity_poly.type
_entity_poly.pdbx_seq_one_letter_code
_entity_poly.pdbx_strand_id
1 'polypeptide(L)'
;MQITAQQLAELLIGIARAQAAVVNGIEVGNPGTRSNFVLPSLQNVAHLRDHPDPTLVDLPVRALLSTMGRVGPDPSAIARDLERLLSGGASPAP
;
A
#
# COMPACT_ATOMS: atom_id res chain seq x y z
N MET A 1 21.99 0.09 -11.68
CA MET A 1 20.59 0.10 -12.19
C MET A 1 19.88 1.27 -11.53
N GLN A 2 19.15 2.10 -12.30
CA GLN A 2 18.30 3.17 -11.79
C GLN A 2 16.84 2.78 -12.01
N ILE A 3 16.01 2.82 -10.96
CA ILE A 3 14.57 2.56 -11.02
C ILE A 3 13.83 3.89 -11.03
N THR A 4 12.88 4.07 -11.95
CA THR A 4 12.02 5.26 -11.96
C THR A 4 10.92 5.16 -10.90
N ALA A 5 10.34 6.28 -10.49
CA ALA A 5 9.21 6.28 -9.56
C ALA A 5 8.02 5.47 -10.10
N GLN A 6 7.78 5.53 -11.41
CA GLN A 6 6.76 4.73 -12.10
C GLN A 6 7.07 3.23 -12.00
N GLN A 7 8.30 2.81 -12.27
CA GLN A 7 8.70 1.40 -12.16
C GLN A 7 8.62 0.89 -10.72
N LEU A 8 8.97 1.74 -9.75
CA LEU A 8 8.82 1.41 -8.34
C LEU A 8 7.34 1.33 -7.93
N ALA A 9 6.47 2.19 -8.43
CA ALA A 9 5.03 2.11 -8.21
C ALA A 9 4.44 0.79 -8.75
N GLU A 10 4.82 0.41 -9.97
CA GLU A 10 4.41 -0.87 -10.58
C GLU A 10 4.91 -2.07 -9.76
N LEU A 11 6.15 -2.01 -9.25
CA LEU A 11 6.70 -3.04 -8.38
C LEU A 11 5.92 -3.14 -7.05
N LEU A 12 5.60 -2.00 -6.41
CA LEU A 12 4.80 -1.98 -5.19
C LEU A 12 3.40 -2.55 -5.42
N ILE A 13 2.78 -2.25 -6.56
CA ILE A 13 1.48 -2.85 -6.94
C ILE A 13 1.63 -4.36 -7.17
N GLY A 14 2.70 -4.82 -7.81
CA GLY A 14 3.00 -6.24 -7.98
C GLY A 14 3.12 -6.98 -6.64
N ILE A 15 3.84 -6.38 -5.68
CA ILE A 15 3.98 -6.90 -4.31
C ILE A 15 2.62 -6.93 -3.61
N ALA A 16 1.85 -5.86 -3.67
CA ALA A 16 0.51 -5.77 -3.09
C ALA A 16 -0.43 -6.85 -3.66
N ARG A 17 -0.37 -7.12 -4.97
CA ARG A 17 -1.15 -8.20 -5.60
C ARG A 17 -0.73 -9.58 -5.11
N ALA A 18 0.57 -9.83 -4.95
CA ALA A 18 1.06 -11.10 -4.40
C ALA A 18 0.60 -11.30 -2.95
N GLN A 19 0.66 -10.25 -2.13
CA GLN A 19 0.16 -10.28 -0.74
C GLN A 19 -1.36 -10.49 -0.68
N ALA A 20 -2.13 -9.83 -1.55
CA ALA A 20 -3.57 -10.03 -1.64
C ALA A 20 -3.92 -11.49 -2.00
N ALA A 21 -3.13 -12.14 -2.86
CA ALA A 21 -3.30 -13.55 -3.18
C ALA A 21 -3.04 -14.46 -1.97
N VAL A 22 -2.03 -14.16 -1.16
CA VAL A 22 -1.77 -14.88 0.11
C VAL A 22 -2.95 -14.73 1.06
N VAL A 23 -3.45 -13.50 1.26
CA VAL A 23 -4.63 -13.24 2.11
C VAL A 23 -5.85 -13.99 1.59
N ASN A 24 -6.05 -14.05 0.28
CA ASN A 24 -7.13 -14.81 -0.33
C ASN A 24 -6.99 -16.32 -0.09
N GLY A 25 -5.77 -16.88 -0.17
CA GLY A 25 -5.52 -18.28 0.16
C GLY A 25 -5.86 -18.60 1.62
N ILE A 26 -5.52 -17.71 2.55
CA ILE A 26 -5.88 -17.84 3.97
C ILE A 26 -7.40 -17.77 4.15
N GLU A 27 -8.08 -16.82 3.49
CA GLU A 27 -9.54 -16.67 3.55
C GLU A 27 -10.27 -17.93 3.07
N VAL A 28 -9.77 -18.58 2.00
CA VAL A 28 -10.32 -19.85 1.51
C VAL A 28 -10.17 -20.97 2.56
N GLY A 29 -9.03 -21.03 3.24
CA GLY A 29 -8.77 -22.04 4.28
C GLY A 29 -9.44 -21.75 5.63
N ASN A 30 -9.73 -20.48 5.93
CA ASN A 30 -10.35 -20.03 7.17
C ASN A 30 -11.24 -18.79 6.92
N PRO A 31 -12.50 -19.00 6.48
CA PRO A 31 -13.41 -17.92 6.11
C PRO A 31 -13.62 -16.89 7.23
N GLY A 32 -13.68 -15.61 6.85
CA GLY A 32 -13.78 -14.47 7.75
C GLY A 32 -12.44 -13.96 8.29
N THR A 33 -11.32 -14.65 8.03
CA THR A 33 -9.99 -14.19 8.49
C THR A 33 -9.63 -12.82 7.94
N ARG A 34 -9.96 -12.59 6.66
CA ARG A 34 -9.72 -11.32 5.99
C ARG A 34 -10.43 -10.16 6.69
N SER A 35 -11.72 -10.30 6.96
CA SER A 35 -12.54 -9.22 7.55
C SER A 35 -12.26 -9.01 9.03
N ASN A 36 -12.04 -10.10 9.77
CA ASN A 36 -11.98 -10.07 11.23
C ASN A 36 -10.59 -9.73 11.77
N PHE A 37 -9.52 -10.07 11.04
CA PHE A 37 -8.15 -9.95 11.55
C PHE A 37 -7.23 -9.18 10.61
N VAL A 38 -7.20 -9.56 9.33
CA VAL A 38 -6.23 -8.98 8.38
C VAL A 38 -6.53 -7.52 8.09
N LEU A 39 -7.76 -7.21 7.66
CA LEU A 39 -8.13 -5.86 7.25
C LEU A 39 -7.96 -4.82 8.38
N PRO A 40 -8.42 -5.08 9.64
CA PRO A 40 -8.17 -4.16 10.74
C PRO A 40 -6.67 -3.96 11.03
N SER A 41 -5.87 -5.02 10.96
CA SER A 41 -4.41 -4.94 11.19
C SER A 41 -3.72 -4.10 10.13
N LEU A 42 -4.09 -4.26 8.86
CA LEU A 42 -3.57 -3.45 7.76
C LEU A 42 -4.01 -1.98 7.88
N GLN A 43 -5.26 -1.72 8.26
CA GLN A 43 -5.75 -0.35 8.49
C GLN A 43 -4.98 0.36 9.61
N ASN A 44 -4.65 -0.36 10.69
CA ASN A 44 -3.89 0.18 11.81
C ASN A 44 -2.50 0.67 11.39
N VAL A 45 -1.77 -0.12 10.60
CA VAL A 45 -0.41 0.24 10.16
C VAL A 45 -0.38 1.13 8.91
N ALA A 46 -1.54 1.42 8.30
CA ALA A 46 -1.63 2.32 7.15
C ALA A 46 -1.70 3.80 7.53
N HIS A 47 -1.88 4.11 8.82
CA HIS A 47 -1.96 5.48 9.35
C HIS A 47 -2.89 6.39 8.54
N LEU A 48 -4.02 5.87 8.04
CA LEU A 48 -4.92 6.61 7.15
C LEU A 48 -5.54 7.85 7.82
N ARG A 49 -5.60 7.85 9.15
CA ARG A 49 -6.12 8.96 9.95
C ARG A 49 -5.05 9.97 10.31
N ASP A 50 -3.85 9.48 10.62
CA ASP A 50 -2.76 10.31 11.15
C ASP A 50 -1.95 10.96 10.02
N HIS A 51 -1.82 10.27 8.88
CA HIS A 51 -1.05 10.73 7.71
C HIS A 51 -1.98 10.88 6.49
N PRO A 52 -2.64 12.04 6.30
CA PRO A 52 -3.46 12.27 5.10
C PRO A 52 -2.63 12.11 3.82
N ASP A 53 -1.39 12.61 3.82
CA ASP A 53 -0.39 12.30 2.80
C ASP A 53 0.45 11.09 3.24
N PRO A 54 0.60 10.04 2.41
CA PRO A 54 1.35 8.85 2.81
C PRO A 54 2.84 9.16 3.00
N THR A 55 3.44 8.59 4.04
CA THR A 55 4.90 8.50 4.14
C THR A 55 5.43 7.33 3.31
N LEU A 56 6.74 7.24 3.14
CA LEU A 56 7.37 6.15 2.36
C LEU A 56 7.05 4.77 2.94
N VAL A 57 6.89 4.67 4.27
CA VAL A 57 6.56 3.42 4.95
C VAL A 57 5.08 3.06 4.85
N ASP A 58 4.20 4.04 4.62
CA ASP A 58 2.76 3.82 4.47
C ASP A 58 2.39 3.30 3.07
N LEU A 59 3.19 3.66 2.06
CA LEU A 59 2.88 3.35 0.65
C LEU A 59 2.62 1.85 0.38
N PRO A 60 3.43 0.89 0.86
CA PRO A 60 3.19 -0.52 0.59
C PRO A 60 1.85 -1.02 1.14
N VAL A 61 1.50 -0.66 2.38
CA VAL A 61 0.25 -1.13 2.99
C VAL A 61 -0.98 -0.43 2.39
N ARG A 62 -0.86 0.85 2.01
CA ARG A 62 -1.94 1.55 1.30
C ARG A 62 -2.16 0.97 -0.11
N ALA A 63 -1.10 0.59 -0.81
CA ALA A 63 -1.21 -0.13 -2.08
C ALA A 63 -1.92 -1.49 -1.92
N LEU A 64 -1.61 -2.23 -0.84
CA LEU A 64 -2.30 -3.48 -0.49
C LEU A 64 -3.78 -3.26 -0.19
N LEU A 65 -4.12 -2.29 0.66
CA LEU A 65 -5.51 -1.94 0.97
C LEU A 65 -6.29 -1.55 -0.29
N SER A 66 -5.70 -0.76 -1.19
CA SER A 66 -6.33 -0.38 -2.46
C SER A 66 -6.54 -1.59 -3.38
N THR A 67 -5.57 -2.50 -3.43
CA THR A 67 -5.66 -3.77 -4.19
C THR A 67 -6.78 -4.67 -3.66
N MET A 68 -7.04 -4.64 -2.36
CA MET A 68 -8.15 -5.38 -1.73
C MET A 68 -9.51 -4.68 -1.91
N GLY A 69 -9.53 -3.42 -2.33
CA GLY A 69 -10.73 -2.65 -2.63
C GLY A 69 -11.31 -2.95 -4.02
N ARG A 70 -12.35 -2.20 -4.42
CA ARG A 70 -13.03 -2.41 -5.72
C ARG A 70 -12.30 -1.81 -6.91
N VAL A 71 -11.63 -0.66 -6.72
CA VAL A 71 -11.07 0.15 -7.81
C VAL A 71 -9.60 -0.19 -8.09
N GLY A 72 -8.90 -0.82 -7.15
CA GLY A 72 -7.46 -1.10 -7.26
C GLY A 72 -6.60 0.17 -7.03
N PRO A 73 -5.27 0.04 -6.91
CA PRO A 73 -4.36 1.17 -6.79
C PRO A 73 -4.16 1.90 -8.14
N ASP A 74 -4.01 3.23 -8.11
CA ASP A 74 -3.56 4.03 -9.26
C ASP A 74 -2.02 4.12 -9.28
N PRO A 75 -1.33 3.53 -10.28
CA PRO A 75 0.12 3.60 -10.39
C PRO A 75 0.64 5.04 -10.48
N SER A 76 -0.10 5.94 -11.15
CA SER A 76 0.32 7.32 -11.35
C SER A 76 0.28 8.11 -10.04
N ALA A 77 -0.71 7.85 -9.19
CA ALA A 77 -0.80 8.46 -7.87
C ALA A 77 0.38 8.01 -6.98
N ILE A 78 0.66 6.70 -6.94
CA ILE A 78 1.79 6.15 -6.17
C ILE A 78 3.13 6.69 -6.69
N ALA A 79 3.29 6.82 -8.01
CA ALA A 79 4.51 7.39 -8.60
C ALA A 79 4.73 8.84 -8.16
N ARG A 80 3.68 9.68 -8.15
CA ARG A 80 3.76 11.06 -7.64
C ARG A 80 4.13 11.12 -6.17
N ASP A 81 3.57 10.24 -5.36
CA ASP A 81 3.94 10.14 -3.94
C ASP A 81 5.41 9.73 -3.77
N LEU A 82 5.89 8.77 -4.55
CA LEU A 82 7.29 8.36 -4.55
C LEU A 82 8.21 9.50 -4.98
N GLU A 83 7.86 10.26 -6.02
CA GLU A 83 8.63 11.43 -6.44
C GLU A 83 8.69 12.48 -5.33
N ARG A 84 7.56 12.79 -4.69
CA ARG A 84 7.51 13.72 -3.56
C ARG A 84 8.37 13.25 -2.39
N LEU A 85 8.27 11.98 -2.01
CA LEU A 85 8.95 11.42 -0.84
C LEU A 85 10.45 11.20 -1.07
N LEU A 86 10.87 10.86 -2.30
CA LEU A 86 12.25 10.54 -2.64
C LEU A 86 13.05 11.76 -3.15
N SER A 87 12.38 12.85 -3.52
CA SER A 87 13.03 14.11 -3.93
C SER A 87 13.58 14.95 -2.77
N GLY A 88 13.46 14.48 -1.52
CA GLY A 88 14.04 15.13 -0.33
C GLY A 88 13.23 16.30 0.24
N GLY A 89 11.98 16.50 -0.20
CA GLY A 89 11.12 17.60 0.22
C GLY A 89 10.17 17.24 1.36
N ALA A 90 10.50 17.72 2.55
CA ALA A 90 9.63 17.90 3.73
C ALA A 90 8.94 16.64 4.29
N SER A 91 9.64 16.01 5.24
CA SER A 91 8.96 15.40 6.38
C SER A 91 8.39 16.56 7.24
N PRO A 92 7.07 16.69 7.45
CA PRO A 92 6.62 17.38 8.63
C PRO A 92 7.04 16.52 9.81
N ALA A 93 8.02 17.01 10.57
CA ALA A 93 8.42 16.46 11.86
C ALA A 93 7.27 16.65 12.89
N PRO A 94 7.31 15.92 14.01
CA PRO A 94 6.21 15.19 14.65
C PRO A 94 5.04 16.02 15.19
#